data_AF-A0A182P2M9-F1
#
_entry.id   AF-A0A182P2M9-F1
#
_cell.length_a   1.000
_cell.length_b   1.000
_cell.length_c   1.000
_cell.angle_alpha   90.00
_cell.angle_beta   90.00
_cell.angle_gamma   90.00
#
_symmetry.space_group_name_H-M   'P 1'
#
loop_
_entity.id
_entity.type
_entity.pdbx_description
1 polymer ?
#
loop_
_entity_poly.entity_id
_entity_poly.type
_entity_poly.pdbx_seq_one_letter_code
_entity_poly.pdbx_strand_id
1 'polypeptide(L)'
;MASNSSSGQRGGIQQVEMPYMPDYASLDTRIRSFRNWNYGHVQDPTRLAEAGLYYTGPEDEVRCFHCDGGLRDWLVTDDPWHEHARSFAGCNFLQLVLGETYISEVLRNGNVGIADEGCTTSSATVSQTSSSSTTSIERLREENNRLKEERECKICLTREVGVVFCPCGHLVSCVQCAPAIYNCPVCRALITGRIRTFLS
;
A
#
# COMPACT_ATOMS: atom_id res chain seq x y z
N MET A 1 4.88 7.12 27.77
CA MET A 1 3.84 6.13 28.13
C MET A 1 3.15 5.75 26.84
N ALA A 2 3.54 4.63 26.22
CA ALA A 2 2.91 4.16 24.99
C ALA A 2 1.57 3.50 25.38
N SER A 3 0.47 4.17 25.06
CA SER A 3 -0.88 3.63 25.23
C SER A 3 -1.08 2.47 24.26
N ASN A 4 -1.16 1.27 24.84
CA ASN A 4 -1.45 0.02 24.16
C ASN A 4 -2.95 0.01 23.80
N SER A 5 -3.30 0.63 22.66
CA SER A 5 -4.65 0.56 22.12
C SER A 5 -4.75 -0.72 21.28
N SER A 6 -5.38 -1.76 21.83
CA SER A 6 -5.80 -2.91 21.04
C SER A 6 -6.70 -2.41 19.91
N SER A 7 -6.20 -2.41 18.68
CA SER A 7 -6.91 -1.97 17.48
C SER A 7 -8.15 -2.83 17.29
N GLY A 8 -9.30 -2.28 17.66
CA GLY A 8 -10.58 -2.99 17.70
C GLY A 8 -11.10 -3.28 16.29
N GLN A 9 -10.70 -4.41 15.71
CA GLN A 9 -11.38 -4.99 14.55
C GLN A 9 -12.70 -5.63 15.00
N ARG A 10 -13.77 -4.85 15.08
CA ARG A 10 -15.13 -5.44 15.15
C ARG A 10 -15.66 -5.63 13.74
N GLY A 11 -15.79 -6.89 13.32
CA GLY A 11 -16.45 -7.27 12.07
C GLY A 11 -15.67 -6.95 10.78
N GLY A 12 -14.33 -6.98 10.81
CA GLY A 12 -13.48 -6.72 9.64
C GLY A 12 -13.39 -5.24 9.24
N ILE A 13 -13.95 -4.34 10.04
CA ILE A 13 -13.84 -2.89 9.85
C ILE A 13 -12.64 -2.38 10.67
N GLN A 14 -11.65 -1.83 9.98
CA GLN A 14 -10.60 -1.05 10.63
C GLN A 14 -11.13 0.36 10.89
N GLN A 15 -11.14 0.79 12.15
CA GLN A 15 -11.51 2.17 12.48
C GLN A 15 -10.47 3.15 11.94
N VAL A 16 -10.91 4.31 11.44
CA VAL A 16 -9.98 5.32 10.93
C VAL A 16 -9.30 6.02 12.11
N GLU A 17 -7.99 5.82 12.21
CA GLU A 17 -7.12 6.61 13.08
C GLU A 17 -6.35 7.65 12.26
N MET A 18 -6.25 8.87 12.82
CA MET A 18 -5.45 9.92 12.21
C MET A 18 -3.97 9.54 12.29
N PRO A 19 -3.22 9.68 11.19
CA PRO A 19 -1.79 9.46 11.17
C PRO A 19 -1.13 10.47 12.08
N TYR A 20 -0.04 10.05 12.72
CA TYR A 20 0.75 10.93 13.55
C TYR A 20 1.31 12.14 12.76
N MET A 21 1.73 11.92 11.51
CA MET A 21 2.21 12.96 10.60
C MET A 21 1.40 13.01 9.29
N PRO A 22 0.29 13.77 9.26
CA PRO A 22 -0.57 13.90 8.08
C PRO A 22 0.11 14.49 6.83
N ASP A 23 1.09 15.37 7.01
CA ASP A 23 1.82 16.01 5.90
C ASP A 23 2.59 15.00 5.03
N TYR A 24 2.85 13.81 5.56
CA TYR A 24 3.52 12.68 4.90
C TYR A 24 2.55 11.54 4.54
N ALA A 25 1.24 11.79 4.56
CA ALA A 25 0.24 10.75 4.28
C ALA A 25 0.24 10.28 2.82
N SER A 26 0.56 11.16 1.87
CA SER A 26 0.68 10.77 0.46
C SER A 26 2.05 10.15 0.16
N LEU A 27 2.10 9.18 -0.75
CA LEU A 27 3.37 8.57 -1.16
C LEU A 27 4.35 9.62 -1.73
N ASP A 28 3.83 10.55 -2.52
CA ASP A 28 4.61 11.61 -3.16
C ASP A 28 5.30 12.55 -2.15
N THR A 29 4.62 12.94 -1.07
CA THR A 29 5.23 13.75 0.00
C THR A 29 6.33 12.99 0.73
N ARG A 30 6.15 11.68 0.96
CA ARG A 30 7.20 10.82 1.53
C ARG A 30 8.40 10.72 0.62
N ILE A 31 8.22 10.43 -0.68
CA ILE A 31 9.33 10.36 -1.64
C ILE A 31 10.12 11.69 -1.65
N ARG A 32 9.42 12.83 -1.66
CA ARG A 32 10.08 14.16 -1.65
C ARG A 32 10.92 14.42 -0.40
N SER A 33 10.62 13.78 0.74
CA SER A 33 11.43 13.93 1.96
C SER A 33 12.87 13.44 1.77
N PHE A 34 13.09 12.47 0.87
CA PHE A 34 14.40 11.87 0.60
C PHE A 34 15.30 12.71 -0.33
N ARG A 35 14.99 13.98 -0.57
CA ARG A 35 15.78 14.86 -1.46
C ARG A 35 17.28 14.89 -1.13
N ASN A 36 17.62 14.75 0.15
CA ASN A 36 19.00 14.78 0.65
C ASN A 36 19.47 13.42 1.20
N TRP A 37 18.85 12.32 0.74
CA TRP A 37 19.21 10.97 1.17
C TRP A 37 20.53 10.52 0.55
N ASN A 38 21.58 10.46 1.36
CA ASN A 38 22.92 10.06 0.91
C ASN A 38 23.19 8.54 1.03
N TYR A 39 22.19 7.78 1.47
CA TYR A 39 22.27 6.33 1.71
C TYR A 39 21.55 5.52 0.63
N GLY A 40 21.40 6.08 -0.58
CA GLY A 40 20.74 5.42 -1.71
C GLY A 40 21.43 4.12 -2.16
N HIS A 41 22.69 3.92 -1.77
CA HIS A 41 23.44 2.67 -1.98
C HIS A 41 23.09 1.58 -0.96
N VAL A 42 22.49 1.95 0.18
CA VAL A 42 22.03 1.03 1.22
C VAL A 42 20.56 0.69 1.00
N GLN A 43 19.71 1.71 0.83
CA GLN A 43 18.27 1.54 0.69
C GLN A 43 17.70 2.50 -0.36
N ASP A 44 16.74 1.99 -1.14
CA ASP A 44 15.98 2.75 -2.14
C ASP A 44 14.91 3.61 -1.46
N PRO A 45 14.96 4.95 -1.60
CA PRO A 45 13.94 5.87 -1.11
C PRO A 45 12.50 5.50 -1.48
N THR A 46 12.30 4.93 -2.67
CA THR A 46 10.96 4.56 -3.14
C THR A 46 10.40 3.43 -2.29
N ARG A 47 11.19 2.38 -2.02
CA ARG A 47 10.77 1.25 -1.18
C ARG A 47 10.52 1.67 0.27
N LEU A 48 11.37 2.55 0.82
CA LEU A 48 11.15 3.14 2.15
C LEU A 48 9.82 3.92 2.20
N ALA A 49 9.58 4.79 1.21
CA ALA A 49 8.36 5.58 1.10
C ALA A 49 7.09 4.73 0.92
N GLU A 50 7.18 3.65 0.14
CA GLU A 50 6.07 2.70 -0.01
C GLU A 50 5.75 2.01 1.32
N ALA A 51 6.75 1.63 2.11
CA ALA A 51 6.60 1.09 3.47
C ALA A 51 6.08 2.09 4.51
N GLY A 52 5.66 3.28 4.07
CA GLY A 52 5.10 4.33 4.91
C GLY A 52 6.15 5.22 5.58
N LEU A 53 7.42 5.10 5.19
CA LEU A 53 8.52 5.80 5.84
C LEU A 53 8.85 7.12 5.11
N TYR A 54 9.21 8.15 5.86
CA TYR A 54 9.73 9.40 5.33
C TYR A 54 11.04 9.74 6.04
N TYR A 55 11.92 10.42 5.31
CA TYR A 55 13.22 10.79 5.83
C TYR A 55 13.12 11.96 6.80
N THR A 56 13.67 11.78 7.99
CA THR A 56 13.81 12.85 8.99
C THR A 56 15.25 13.27 9.19
N GLY A 57 16.19 12.33 9.01
CA GLY A 57 17.60 12.53 9.36
C GLY A 57 17.79 12.88 10.85
N PRO A 58 19.03 13.21 11.27
CA PRO A 58 20.29 13.00 10.53
C PRO A 58 20.57 11.50 10.30
N GLU A 59 21.62 11.20 9.52
CA GLU A 59 22.00 9.84 9.12
C GLU A 59 20.94 9.14 8.27
N ASP A 60 20.72 7.84 8.46
CA ASP A 60 19.75 7.05 7.70
C ASP A 60 18.41 6.88 8.45
N GLU A 61 18.14 7.74 9.44
CA GLU A 61 16.89 7.71 10.22
C GLU A 61 15.68 8.10 9.36
N VAL A 62 14.69 7.22 9.35
CA VAL A 62 13.38 7.40 8.74
C VAL A 62 12.28 7.13 9.75
N ARG A 63 11.10 7.70 9.52
CA ARG A 63 9.93 7.55 10.40
C ARG A 63 8.69 7.18 9.63
N CYS A 64 7.82 6.39 10.25
CA CYS A 64 6.50 6.13 9.68
C CYS A 64 5.58 7.35 9.83
N PHE A 65 4.90 7.74 8.75
CA PHE A 65 3.90 8.83 8.80
C PHE A 65 2.70 8.53 9.72
N HIS A 66 2.36 7.24 9.90
CA HIS A 66 1.15 6.83 10.61
C HIS A 66 1.41 6.58 12.10
N CYS A 67 2.39 5.73 12.43
CA CYS A 67 2.68 5.34 13.81
C CYS A 67 3.86 6.08 14.47
N ASP A 68 4.56 6.95 13.74
CA ASP A 68 5.80 7.63 14.18
C ASP A 68 6.97 6.70 14.55
N GLY A 69 6.87 5.41 14.21
CA GLY A 69 7.94 4.45 14.45
C GLY A 69 9.21 4.83 13.67
N GLY A 70 10.31 5.03 14.39
CA GLY A 70 11.63 5.37 13.84
C GLY A 70 12.47 4.13 13.56
N LEU A 71 13.11 4.10 12.39
CA LEU A 71 14.04 3.05 11.93
C LEU A 71 15.32 3.71 11.41
N ARG A 72 16.47 3.09 11.68
CA ARG A 72 17.82 3.57 11.32
C ARG A 72 18.78 2.37 11.27
N ASP A 73 20.07 2.63 11.01
CA ASP A 73 21.12 1.62 10.94
C ASP A 73 20.82 0.54 9.87
N TRP A 74 20.30 0.97 8.73
CA TRP A 74 19.83 0.12 7.64
C TRP A 74 20.97 -0.72 7.02
N LEU A 75 20.66 -1.98 6.72
CA LEU A 75 21.50 -2.85 5.92
C LEU A 75 20.94 -2.97 4.50
N VAL A 76 21.80 -3.25 3.52
CA VAL A 76 21.39 -3.51 2.12
C VAL A 76 20.39 -4.66 2.01
N THR A 77 20.45 -5.60 2.95
CA THR A 77 19.60 -6.80 2.98
C THR A 77 18.26 -6.59 3.65
N ASP A 78 18.05 -5.45 4.30
CA ASP A 78 16.82 -5.20 5.07
C ASP A 78 15.66 -4.91 4.11
N ASP A 79 14.50 -5.48 4.43
CA ASP A 79 13.25 -5.13 3.75
C ASP A 79 12.47 -4.11 4.61
N PRO A 80 12.16 -2.91 4.06
CA PRO A 80 11.49 -1.87 4.83
C PRO A 80 10.13 -2.25 5.42
N TRP A 81 9.35 -3.09 4.73
CA TRP A 81 8.07 -3.56 5.25
C TRP A 81 8.26 -4.51 6.42
N HIS A 82 9.22 -5.43 6.28
CA HIS A 82 9.55 -6.39 7.31
C HIS A 82 10.09 -5.70 8.58
N GLU A 83 11.05 -4.78 8.46
CA GLU A 83 11.59 -4.06 9.63
C GLU A 83 10.54 -3.18 10.32
N HIS A 84 9.65 -2.56 9.54
CA HIS A 84 8.52 -1.80 10.08
C HIS A 84 7.52 -2.72 10.80
N ALA A 85 7.15 -3.86 10.21
CA ALA A 85 6.24 -4.82 10.84
C ALA A 85 6.84 -5.47 12.09
N ARG A 86 8.13 -5.83 12.06
CA ARG A 86 8.86 -6.41 13.20
C ARG A 86 8.88 -5.43 14.38
N SER A 87 9.18 -4.17 14.12
CA SER A 87 9.38 -3.17 15.18
C SER A 87 8.08 -2.55 15.67
N PHE A 88 7.08 -2.38 14.78
CA PHE A 88 5.86 -1.63 15.05
C PHE A 88 4.61 -2.34 14.50
N ALA A 89 4.43 -3.62 14.83
CA ALA A 89 3.32 -4.46 14.36
C ALA A 89 1.90 -3.90 14.60
N GLY A 90 1.73 -2.99 15.58
CA GLY A 90 0.47 -2.31 15.86
C GLY A 90 0.15 -1.13 14.92
N CYS A 91 1.01 -0.83 13.96
CA CYS A 91 0.82 0.28 13.03
C CYS A 91 -0.45 0.08 12.17
N ASN A 92 -1.41 1.00 12.29
CA ASN A 92 -2.67 0.93 11.56
C ASN A 92 -2.48 1.02 10.04
N PHE A 93 -1.45 1.71 9.57
CA PHE A 93 -1.06 1.67 8.15
C PHE A 93 -0.67 0.26 7.70
N LEU A 94 0.18 -0.43 8.47
CA LEU A 94 0.59 -1.81 8.16
C LEU A 94 -0.61 -2.77 8.22
N GLN A 95 -1.46 -2.65 9.24
CA GLN A 95 -2.67 -3.46 9.35
C GLN A 95 -3.58 -3.32 8.12
N LEU A 96 -3.72 -2.10 7.57
CA LEU A 96 -4.50 -1.88 6.35
C LEU A 96 -3.82 -2.48 5.12
N VAL A 97 -2.52 -2.23 4.96
CA VAL A 97 -1.78 -2.52 3.72
C VAL A 97 -1.31 -3.96 3.61
N LEU A 98 -0.92 -4.60 4.71
CA LEU A 98 -0.41 -5.97 4.74
C LEU A 98 -1.44 -6.97 5.30
N GLY A 99 -2.32 -6.50 6.18
CA GLY A 99 -3.30 -7.36 6.87
C GLY A 99 -2.70 -8.08 8.07
N GLU A 100 -3.57 -8.62 8.94
CA GLU A 100 -3.14 -9.22 10.21
C GLU A 100 -2.36 -10.52 10.05
N THR A 101 -2.65 -11.31 9.00
CA THR A 101 -2.01 -12.60 8.76
C THR A 101 -0.52 -12.43 8.48
N TYR A 102 -0.17 -11.52 7.56
CA TYR A 102 1.23 -11.21 7.24
C TYR A 102 1.99 -10.68 8.46
N ILE A 103 1.40 -9.74 9.21
CA ILE A 103 2.05 -9.17 10.40
C ILE A 103 2.30 -10.26 11.45
N SER A 104 1.34 -11.17 11.65
CA SER A 104 1.49 -12.29 12.57
C SER A 104 2.61 -13.25 12.15
N GLU A 105 2.77 -13.49 10.84
CA GLU A 105 3.84 -14.31 10.30
C GLU A 105 5.22 -13.69 10.51
N VAL A 106 5.37 -12.39 10.27
CA VAL A 106 6.61 -11.64 10.55
C VAL A 106 7.01 -11.78 12.02
N LEU A 107 6.06 -11.58 12.93
CA LEU A 107 6.30 -11.69 14.37
C LEU A 107 6.65 -13.12 14.80
N ARG A 108 6.03 -14.13 14.18
CA ARG A 108 6.31 -15.54 14.51
C ARG A 108 7.68 -15.98 14.01
N ASN A 109 8.08 -15.52 12.83
CA ASN A 109 9.22 -16.10 12.14
C ASN A 109 10.54 -15.40 12.45
N GLY A 110 10.54 -14.19 13.01
CA GLY A 110 11.70 -13.50 13.59
C GLY A 110 12.89 -13.19 12.65
N ASN A 111 13.11 -13.95 11.57
CA ASN A 111 14.34 -13.93 10.79
C ASN A 111 14.27 -14.66 9.42
N VAL A 112 13.16 -14.58 8.68
CA VAL A 112 13.11 -15.08 7.30
C VAL A 112 12.49 -14.01 6.40
N GLY A 113 13.33 -13.37 5.59
CA GLY A 113 12.88 -12.59 4.45
C GLY A 113 12.14 -13.52 3.50
N ILE A 114 10.86 -13.24 3.26
CA ILE A 114 10.08 -13.96 2.27
C ILE A 114 10.50 -13.43 0.90
N ALA A 115 11.18 -14.28 0.13
CA ALA A 115 11.33 -14.09 -1.30
C ALA A 115 9.95 -14.19 -1.95
N ASP A 116 9.59 -13.17 -2.73
CA ASP A 116 8.39 -13.11 -3.54
C ASP A 116 8.38 -14.25 -4.58
N GLU A 117 7.36 -15.11 -4.51
CA GLU A 117 7.04 -16.02 -5.61
C GLU A 117 6.28 -15.25 -6.70
N GLY A 118 7.00 -14.87 -7.75
CA GLY A 118 6.49 -14.08 -8.87
C GLY A 118 6.96 -14.59 -10.25
N CYS A 119 6.40 -15.72 -10.68
CA CYS A 119 6.10 -16.19 -12.04
C CYS A 119 7.11 -15.95 -13.20
N THR A 120 7.72 -17.06 -13.63
CA THR A 120 8.43 -17.27 -14.90
C THR A 120 7.64 -16.84 -16.14
N THR A 121 8.26 -15.97 -16.93
CA THR A 121 7.83 -15.59 -18.28
C THR A 121 7.73 -16.81 -19.20
N SER A 122 6.50 -17.17 -19.57
CA SER A 122 6.28 -18.04 -20.73
C SER A 122 6.01 -17.17 -21.95
N SER A 123 7.01 -17.00 -22.81
CA SER A 123 6.83 -16.46 -24.16
C SER A 123 6.08 -17.48 -25.01
N ALA A 124 4.80 -17.24 -25.22
CA ALA A 124 4.02 -17.96 -26.22
C ALA A 124 4.07 -17.19 -27.55
N THR A 125 4.72 -17.77 -28.55
CA THR A 125 4.66 -17.33 -29.94
C THR A 125 3.28 -17.63 -30.51
N VAL A 126 2.48 -16.61 -30.84
CA VAL A 126 1.20 -16.78 -31.53
C VAL A 126 1.38 -16.42 -33.00
N SER A 127 1.38 -17.44 -33.86
CA SER A 127 1.29 -17.30 -35.31
C SER A 127 -0.14 -17.00 -35.75
N GLN A 128 -0.24 -16.09 -36.72
CA GLN A 128 -1.46 -15.53 -37.28
C GLN A 128 -2.21 -16.53 -38.18
N THR A 129 -3.55 -16.51 -38.13
CA THR A 129 -4.43 -16.89 -39.25
C THR A 129 -5.70 -16.01 -39.26
N SER A 130 -5.88 -15.27 -40.37
CA SER A 130 -7.12 -14.83 -41.08
C SER A 130 -8.38 -14.44 -40.26
N SER A 131 -8.95 -13.22 -40.30
CA SER A 131 -9.35 -12.25 -41.38
C SER A 131 -10.88 -12.06 -41.53
N SER A 132 -11.68 -12.10 -40.46
CA SER A 132 -13.13 -11.76 -40.56
C SER A 132 -13.76 -11.04 -39.34
N SER A 133 -12.99 -10.56 -38.36
CA SER A 133 -13.55 -10.08 -37.08
C SER A 133 -12.75 -8.96 -36.39
N THR A 134 -12.15 -8.05 -37.16
CA THR A 134 -11.44 -6.86 -36.64
C THR A 134 -12.33 -6.00 -35.73
N THR A 135 -13.58 -5.76 -36.12
CA THR A 135 -14.53 -4.95 -35.35
C THR A 135 -14.95 -5.57 -34.02
N SER A 136 -14.99 -6.90 -33.91
CA SER A 136 -15.37 -7.57 -32.67
C SER A 136 -14.21 -7.60 -31.67
N ILE A 137 -12.98 -7.76 -32.17
CA ILE A 137 -11.77 -7.72 -31.34
C ILE A 137 -11.54 -6.32 -30.78
N GLU A 138 -11.77 -5.26 -31.57
CA GLU A 138 -11.67 -3.88 -31.11
C GLU A 138 -12.68 -3.57 -30.00
N ARG A 139 -13.95 -3.95 -30.16
CA ARG A 139 -14.97 -3.78 -29.11
C ARG A 139 -14.61 -4.53 -27.82
N LEU A 140 -14.08 -5.75 -27.93
CA LEU A 140 -13.63 -6.51 -26.76
C LEU A 140 -12.43 -5.86 -26.07
N ARG A 141 -11.49 -5.27 -26.83
CA ARG A 141 -10.35 -4.53 -26.27
C ARG A 141 -10.81 -3.28 -25.55
N GLU A 142 -11.73 -2.53 -26.16
CA GLU A 142 -12.31 -1.32 -25.56
C GLU A 142 -13.08 -1.65 -24.28
N GLU A 143 -13.91 -2.69 -24.30
CA GLU A 143 -14.60 -3.20 -23.11
C GLU A 143 -13.61 -3.63 -22.03
N ASN A 144 -12.53 -4.34 -22.39
CA ASN A 144 -11.51 -4.76 -21.43
C ASN A 144 -10.78 -3.57 -20.80
N ASN A 145 -10.50 -2.53 -21.58
CA ASN A 145 -9.91 -1.30 -21.07
C ASN A 145 -10.88 -0.59 -20.12
N ARG A 146 -12.16 -0.46 -20.48
CA ARG A 146 -13.17 0.16 -19.60
C ARG A 146 -13.31 -0.60 -18.28
N LEU A 147 -13.39 -1.93 -18.32
CA LEU A 147 -13.47 -2.77 -17.13
C LEU A 147 -12.23 -2.65 -16.24
N LYS A 148 -11.04 -2.50 -16.84
CA LYS A 148 -9.80 -2.23 -16.10
C LYS A 148 -9.83 -0.86 -15.43
N GLU A 149 -10.25 0.17 -16.16
CA GLU A 149 -10.37 1.53 -15.63
C GLU A 149 -11.34 1.56 -14.44
N GLU A 150 -12.48 0.87 -14.50
CA GLU A 150 -13.44 0.77 -13.39
C GLU A 150 -12.83 0.15 -12.12
N ARG A 151 -11.85 -0.75 -12.26
CA ARG A 151 -11.13 -1.40 -11.16
C ARG A 151 -9.90 -0.63 -10.68
N GLU A 152 -9.57 0.50 -11.27
CA GLU A 152 -8.38 1.26 -10.92
C GLU A 152 -8.63 2.28 -9.80
N CYS A 153 -7.67 2.40 -8.88
CA CYS A 153 -7.63 3.41 -7.83
C CYS A 153 -7.72 4.82 -8.43
N LYS A 154 -8.76 5.56 -8.09
CA LYS A 154 -9.03 6.91 -8.62
C LYS A 154 -8.12 8.00 -8.04
N ILE A 155 -7.13 7.61 -7.25
CA ILE A 155 -6.20 8.51 -6.58
C ILE A 155 -4.82 8.42 -7.21
N CYS A 156 -4.29 7.21 -7.37
CA CYS A 156 -2.98 7.01 -8.00
C CYS A 156 -3.05 6.59 -9.46
N LEU A 157 -4.20 6.11 -9.94
CA LEU A 157 -4.39 5.65 -11.33
C LEU A 157 -3.32 4.63 -11.77
N THR A 158 -3.00 3.68 -10.89
CA THR A 158 -1.91 2.71 -11.12
C THR A 158 -2.16 1.36 -10.46
N ARG A 159 -2.78 1.37 -9.28
CA ARG A 159 -3.09 0.17 -8.50
C ARG A 159 -4.59 -0.10 -8.54
N GLU A 160 -5.00 -1.35 -8.44
CA GLU A 160 -6.41 -1.70 -8.33
C GLU A 160 -7.04 -1.16 -7.03
N VAL A 161 -8.33 -0.86 -7.07
CA VAL A 161 -9.11 -0.54 -5.87
C VAL A 161 -9.13 -1.75 -4.92
N GLY A 162 -9.09 -1.48 -3.61
CA GLY A 162 -9.06 -2.55 -2.60
C GLY A 162 -9.55 -2.13 -1.22
N VAL A 163 -10.13 -0.93 -1.10
CA VAL A 163 -10.65 -0.42 0.17
C VAL A 163 -12.04 0.19 -0.02
N VAL A 164 -12.99 -0.33 0.74
CA VAL A 164 -14.33 0.24 0.90
C VAL A 164 -14.33 1.22 2.07
N PHE A 165 -14.90 2.40 1.86
CA PHE A 165 -15.03 3.43 2.88
C PHE A 165 -16.37 3.34 3.62
N CYS A 166 -16.33 3.23 4.96
CA CYS A 166 -17.50 3.23 5.81
C CYS A 166 -17.80 4.64 6.35
N PRO A 167 -19.07 5.04 6.48
CA PRO A 167 -20.26 4.23 6.23
C PRO A 167 -20.76 4.22 4.78
N CYS A 168 -20.15 4.98 3.86
CA CYS A 168 -20.74 5.24 2.55
C CYS A 168 -20.67 4.09 1.53
N GLY A 169 -19.84 3.07 1.75
CA GLY A 169 -19.73 1.88 0.90
C GLY A 169 -18.95 2.06 -0.40
N HIS A 170 -18.36 3.23 -0.67
CA HIS A 170 -17.65 3.45 -1.94
C HIS A 170 -16.28 2.77 -1.97
N LEU A 171 -16.01 2.03 -3.05
CA LEU A 171 -14.74 1.37 -3.38
C LEU A 171 -14.00 2.18 -4.45
N VAL A 172 -13.03 3.01 -4.05
CA VAL A 172 -12.46 4.02 -4.97
C VAL A 172 -10.94 4.15 -4.89
N SER A 173 -10.33 3.52 -3.89
CA SER A 173 -8.90 3.65 -3.60
C SER A 173 -8.23 2.31 -3.38
N CYS A 174 -6.94 2.23 -3.69
CA CYS A 174 -6.09 1.10 -3.31
C CYS A 174 -5.70 1.19 -1.84
N VAL A 175 -5.18 0.09 -1.29
CA VAL A 175 -4.73 0.01 0.11
C VAL A 175 -3.62 1.02 0.45
N GLN A 176 -2.83 1.46 -0.53
CA GLN A 176 -1.75 2.42 -0.33
C GLN A 176 -2.24 3.88 -0.28
N CYS A 177 -3.33 4.19 -0.98
CA CYS A 177 -3.89 5.54 -1.02
C CYS A 177 -4.91 5.79 0.09
N ALA A 178 -5.65 4.75 0.49
CA ALA A 178 -6.68 4.84 1.54
C ALA A 178 -6.22 5.49 2.86
N PRO A 179 -4.99 5.24 3.39
CA PRO A 179 -4.53 5.83 4.66
C PRO A 179 -4.63 7.35 4.74
N ALA A 180 -4.43 8.04 3.61
CA ALA A 180 -4.40 9.51 3.50
C ALA A 180 -5.78 10.15 3.27
N ILE A 181 -6.86 9.35 3.27
CA ILE A 181 -8.19 9.81 2.85
C ILE A 181 -9.14 9.73 4.05
N TYR A 182 -9.73 10.87 4.41
CA TYR A 182 -10.70 11.01 5.51
C TYR A 182 -12.12 11.35 5.05
N ASN A 183 -12.26 11.88 3.85
CA ASN A 183 -13.56 12.11 3.22
C ASN A 183 -13.62 11.29 1.93
N CYS A 184 -14.74 10.61 1.70
CA CYS A 184 -14.93 9.83 0.50
C CYS A 184 -14.81 10.73 -0.74
N PRO A 185 -13.91 10.43 -1.70
CA PRO A 185 -13.75 11.22 -2.92
C PRO A 185 -15.02 11.30 -3.79
N VAL A 186 -15.92 10.32 -3.65
CA VAL A 186 -17.17 10.26 -4.44
C VAL A 186 -18.29 11.05 -3.79
N CYS A 187 -18.61 10.77 -2.52
CA CYS A 187 -19.78 11.38 -1.87
C CYS A 187 -19.43 12.37 -0.74
N ARG A 188 -18.15 12.61 -0.48
CA ARG A 188 -17.62 13.51 0.56
C ARG A 188 -17.95 13.14 2.01
N ALA A 189 -18.66 12.04 2.23
CA ALA A 189 -18.95 11.51 3.56
C ALA A 189 -17.65 11.29 4.36
N LEU A 190 -17.69 11.63 5.65
CA LEU A 190 -16.59 11.34 6.58
C LEU A 190 -16.40 9.83 6.68
N ILE A 191 -15.15 9.38 6.58
CA ILE A 191 -14.77 7.98 6.63
C ILE A 191 -14.46 7.64 8.08
N THR A 192 -15.29 6.82 8.70
CA THR A 192 -15.10 6.37 10.10
C THR A 192 -14.49 4.97 10.17
N GLY A 193 -14.59 4.21 9.09
CA GLY A 193 -13.99 2.88 8.98
C GLY A 193 -13.57 2.55 7.56
N ARG A 194 -12.68 1.57 7.45
CA ARG A 194 -12.16 1.05 6.18
C ARG A 194 -12.28 -0.47 6.20
N ILE A 195 -12.71 -1.05 5.08
CA ILE A 195 -12.73 -2.49 4.88
C ILE A 195 -11.81 -2.80 3.71
N ARG A 196 -10.80 -3.64 3.95
CA ARG A 196 -9.96 -4.18 2.88
C ARG A 196 -10.73 -5.26 2.13
N THR A 197 -10.74 -5.19 0.80
CA THR A 197 -11.43 -6.15 -0.07
C THR A 197 -10.44 -6.87 -0.98
N PHE A 198 -10.75 -8.12 -1.31
CA PHE A 198 -10.03 -8.90 -2.32
C PHE A 198 -10.97 -9.08 -3.51
N LEU A 199 -10.64 -8.47 -4.65
CA LEU A 199 -11.39 -8.63 -5.89
C LEU A 199 -10.86 -9.86 -6.63
N SER A 200 -11.73 -10.84 -6.90
CA SER A 200 -11.45 -12.07 -7.64
C SER A 200 -11.86 -11.96 -9.10
#